data_AF-A0AAN5CS69-F1
#
_entry.id   AF-A0AAN5CS69-F1
#
_cell.length_a   1.000
_cell.length_b   1.000
_cell.length_c   1.000
_cell.angle_alpha   90.00
_cell.angle_beta   90.00
_cell.angle_gamma   90.00
#
_symmetry.space_group_name_H-M   'P 1'
#
loop_
_entity.id
_entity.type
_entity.pdbx_description
1 polymer ?
#
loop_
_entity_poly.entity_id
_entity_poly.type
_entity_poly.pdbx_seq_one_letter_code
_entity_poly.pdbx_strand_id
1 'polypeptide(L)'
;FQMPYITVQCTNSVSGITSVIYGADEAIRESFKAWVMLSSSIQITVGLHGNEILNILEPLGWRVISMTGNFEHGQVQENSQNLAWTLHKEAVLLPKEPAASSPHEAAQSPREAVQSP
;
A
#
# COMPACT_ATOMS: atom_id res chain seq x y z
N PHE A 1 1.00 4.58 19.25
CA PHE A 1 2.34 4.38 18.64
C PHE A 1 2.14 3.67 17.31
N GLN A 2 2.22 4.40 16.19
CA GLN A 2 2.30 3.76 14.87
C GLN A 2 3.74 3.29 14.69
N MET A 3 3.95 1.99 14.46
CA MET A 3 5.26 1.49 14.05
C MET A 3 5.41 1.85 12.57
N PRO A 4 6.37 2.72 12.19
CA PRO A 4 6.48 3.17 10.81
C PRO A 4 7.15 2.13 9.91
N TYR A 5 7.46 0.94 10.44
CA TYR A 5 8.14 -0.13 9.73
C TYR A 5 7.40 -1.45 9.90
N ILE A 6 7.36 -2.20 8.80
CA ILE A 6 6.96 -3.62 8.79
C ILE A 6 8.06 -4.43 8.12
N THR A 7 8.07 -5.73 8.41
CA THR A 7 8.94 -6.68 7.70
C THR A 7 8.06 -7.75 7.07
N VAL A 8 8.27 -8.01 5.78
CA VAL A 8 7.65 -9.11 5.04
C VAL A 8 8.72 -10.15 4.80
N GLN A 9 8.57 -11.34 5.35
CA GLN A 9 9.45 -12.47 5.08
C GLN A 9 8.69 -13.49 4.24
N CYS A 10 9.21 -13.82 3.05
CA CYS A 10 8.67 -14.86 2.18
C CYS A 10 9.53 -16.12 2.31
N THR A 11 8.86 -17.24 2.55
CA THR A 11 9.46 -18.56 2.65
C THR A 11 8.84 -19.50 1.62
N ASN A 12 9.71 -20.10 0.79
CA ASN A 12 9.32 -21.20 -0.09
C ASN A 12 9.44 -22.49 0.71
N SER A 13 8.32 -23.04 1.15
CA SER A 13 8.28 -24.31 1.88
C SER A 13 7.87 -25.45 0.95
N VAL A 14 8.10 -26.69 1.39
CA VAL A 14 7.62 -27.91 0.69
C VAL A 14 6.09 -27.89 0.52
N SER A 15 5.38 -27.16 1.37
CA SER A 15 3.91 -27.04 1.38
C SER A 15 3.38 -25.87 0.53
N GLY A 16 4.25 -25.12 -0.14
CA GLY A 16 3.91 -23.92 -0.91
C GLY A 16 4.58 -22.65 -0.39
N ILE A 17 4.23 -21.52 -1.01
CA ILE A 17 4.75 -20.20 -0.62
C ILE A 17 3.95 -19.64 0.54
N THR A 18 4.66 -19.29 1.60
CA THR A 18 4.07 -18.60 2.76
C THR A 18 4.85 -17.34 3.05
N SER A 19 4.15 -16.27 3.39
CA SER A 19 4.79 -15.04 3.81
C SER A 19 4.33 -14.62 5.19
N VAL A 20 5.23 -14.04 5.97
CA VAL A 20 4.98 -13.53 7.32
C VAL A 20 5.17 -12.03 7.31
N ILE A 21 4.17 -11.30 7.80
CA ILE A 21 4.19 -9.84 7.91
C ILE A 21 4.27 -9.48 9.40
N TYR A 22 5.41 -8.94 9.82
CA TYR A 22 5.67 -8.46 11.17
C TYR A 22 5.29 -6.98 11.32
N GLY A 23 4.66 -6.61 12.43
CA GLY A 23 4.23 -5.24 12.69
C GLY A 23 2.92 -4.85 11.98
N ALA A 24 2.13 -5.83 11.53
CA ALA A 24 0.87 -5.59 10.83
C ALA A 24 -0.16 -4.86 11.71
N ASP A 25 -0.51 -3.64 11.31
CA ASP A 25 -1.61 -2.87 11.89
C ASP A 25 -2.99 -3.37 11.42
N GLU A 26 -4.06 -2.74 11.88
CA GLU A 26 -5.44 -3.13 11.54
C GLU A 26 -5.73 -2.98 10.04
N ALA A 27 -5.19 -1.95 9.38
CA ALA A 27 -5.37 -1.72 7.95
C ALA A 27 -4.72 -2.83 7.11
N ILE A 28 -3.51 -3.26 7.49
CA ILE A 28 -2.84 -4.42 6.89
C ILE A 28 -3.68 -5.68 7.15
N ARG A 29 -4.12 -5.91 8.39
CA ARG A 29 -4.88 -7.11 8.75
C ARG A 29 -6.17 -7.25 7.95
N GLU A 30 -6.93 -6.17 7.78
CA GLU A 30 -8.12 -6.18 6.94
C GLU A 30 -7.76 -6.39 5.46
N SER A 31 -6.70 -5.73 4.97
CA SER A 31 -6.26 -5.90 3.56
C SER A 31 -5.86 -7.32 3.22
N PHE A 32 -5.38 -8.11 4.19
CA PHE A 32 -4.95 -9.50 3.98
C PHE A 32 -5.92 -10.56 4.50
N LYS A 33 -7.06 -10.18 5.07
CA LYS A 33 -7.96 -11.06 5.83
C LYS A 33 -8.37 -12.35 5.10
N ALA A 34 -8.58 -12.28 3.78
CA ALA A 34 -8.95 -13.44 2.97
C ALA A 34 -7.82 -14.47 2.76
N TRP A 35 -6.57 -14.09 3.04
CA TRP A 35 -5.38 -14.92 2.81
C TRP A 35 -4.66 -15.30 4.10
N VAL A 36 -5.14 -14.84 5.25
CA VAL A 36 -4.54 -15.13 6.57
C VAL A 36 -4.69 -16.62 6.89
N MET A 37 -3.56 -17.30 7.10
CA MET A 37 -3.50 -18.66 7.61
C MET A 37 -3.32 -18.67 9.13
N LEU A 38 -2.52 -17.74 9.65
CA LEU A 38 -2.24 -17.60 11.09
C LEU A 38 -2.15 -16.11 11.44
N SER A 39 -2.67 -15.73 12.60
CA SER A 39 -2.65 -14.35 13.08
C SER A 39 -2.31 -14.33 14.56
N SER A 40 -1.40 -13.42 14.93
CA SER A 40 -1.03 -13.13 16.31
C SER A 40 -1.05 -11.62 16.55
N SER A 41 -0.75 -11.17 17.76
CA SER A 41 -0.65 -9.74 18.08
C SER A 41 0.46 -9.02 17.32
N ILE A 42 1.53 -9.72 16.91
CA ILE A 42 2.74 -9.10 16.32
C ILE A 42 2.97 -9.45 14.84
N GLN A 43 2.34 -10.51 14.33
CA GLN A 43 2.51 -10.95 12.95
C GLN A 43 1.24 -11.58 12.37
N ILE A 44 1.15 -11.58 11.04
CA ILE A 44 0.22 -12.40 10.26
C ILE A 44 0.98 -13.27 9.27
N THR A 45 0.53 -14.49 9.06
CA THR A 45 1.04 -15.41 8.03
C THR A 45 0.00 -15.53 6.94
N VAL A 46 0.41 -15.30 5.69
CA VAL A 46 -0.46 -15.30 4.50
C VAL A 46 0.04 -16.28 3.44
N GLY A 47 -0.89 -16.89 2.72
CA GLY A 47 -0.60 -17.81 1.61
C GLY A 47 -0.36 -17.07 0.28
N LEU A 48 0.49 -16.04 0.30
CA LEU A 48 0.79 -15.19 -0.86
C LEU A 48 2.30 -15.07 -1.08
N HIS A 49 2.68 -14.87 -2.34
CA HIS A 49 4.05 -14.54 -2.69
C HIS A 49 4.42 -13.12 -2.26
N GLY A 50 5.73 -12.89 -2.05
CA GLY A 50 6.25 -11.58 -1.66
C GLY A 50 5.83 -10.45 -2.61
N ASN A 51 5.86 -10.68 -3.94
CA ASN A 51 5.44 -9.68 -4.93
C ASN A 51 3.96 -9.29 -4.81
N GLU A 52 3.06 -10.26 -4.56
CA GLU A 52 1.63 -10.01 -4.35
C GLU A 52 1.40 -9.14 -3.11
N ILE A 53 2.13 -9.43 -2.03
CA ILE A 53 2.08 -8.65 -0.79
C ILE A 53 2.56 -7.22 -1.02
N LEU A 54 3.68 -7.05 -1.73
CA LEU A 54 4.20 -5.73 -2.06
C LEU A 54 3.19 -4.92 -2.88
N ASN A 55 2.53 -5.55 -3.87
CA ASN A 55 1.51 -4.89 -4.68
C ASN A 55 0.27 -4.44 -3.87
N ILE A 56 -0.12 -5.18 -2.83
CA ILE A 56 -1.22 -4.79 -1.93
C ILE A 56 -0.79 -3.66 -0.99
N LEU A 57 0.47 -3.66 -0.54
CA LEU A 57 1.01 -2.69 0.41
C LEU A 57 1.34 -1.34 -0.25
N GLU A 58 1.70 -1.33 -1.53
CA GLU A 58 2.06 -0.15 -2.32
C GLU A 58 0.97 0.95 -2.33
N PRO A 59 -0.31 0.69 -2.66
CA PRO A 59 -1.37 1.70 -2.61
C PRO A 59 -1.73 2.14 -1.18
N LEU A 60 -1.37 1.34 -0.18
CA LEU A 60 -1.50 1.73 1.23
C LEU A 60 -0.37 2.66 1.67
N GLY A 61 0.57 3.04 0.80
CA GLY A 61 1.68 3.95 1.13
C GLY A 61 2.87 3.26 1.79
N TRP A 62 2.98 1.94 1.72
CA TRP A 62 4.19 1.25 2.15
C TRP A 62 5.21 1.22 1.02
N ARG A 63 6.48 1.45 1.35
CA ARG A 63 7.60 1.42 0.40
C ARG A 63 8.73 0.55 0.93
N VAL A 64 9.29 -0.28 0.07
CA VAL A 64 10.47 -1.10 0.39
C VAL A 64 11.68 -0.18 0.57
N ILE A 65 12.33 -0.27 1.73
CA ILE A 65 13.55 0.49 2.04
C ILE A 65 14.79 -0.42 2.11
N SER A 66 14.58 -1.72 2.30
CA SER A 66 15.65 -2.72 2.34
C SER A 66 15.10 -4.07 1.93
N MET A 67 15.96 -4.86 1.27
CA MET A 67 15.71 -6.26 0.95
C MET A 67 16.92 -7.07 1.39
N THR A 68 16.67 -8.19 2.06
CA THR A 68 17.67 -9.15 2.49
C THR A 68 17.32 -10.53 1.93
N GLY A 69 18.34 -11.31 1.60
CA GLY A 69 18.18 -12.60 0.93
C GLY A 69 19.53 -13.21 0.61
N ASN A 70 19.51 -14.46 0.16
CA ASN A 70 20.70 -15.10 -0.39
C ASN A 70 20.81 -14.70 -1.86
N PHE A 71 21.78 -13.83 -2.15
CA PHE A 71 22.09 -13.41 -3.51
C PHE A 71 23.34 -14.14 -3.97
N GLU A 72 23.24 -14.89 -5.05
CA GLU A 72 24.42 -15.40 -5.76
C GLU A 72 24.61 -14.56 -7.03
N HIS A 73 25.83 -14.03 -7.22
CA HIS A 73 26.16 -13.20 -8.38
C HIS A 73 25.23 -11.99 -8.59
N GLY A 74 24.66 -11.43 -7.51
CA GLY A 74 23.73 -10.30 -7.56
C GLY A 74 22.32 -10.65 -8.03
N GLN A 75 22.03 -11.93 -8.25
CA GLN A 75 20.69 -12.45 -8.54
C GLN A 75 20.12 -13.09 -7.28
N VAL A 76 18.81 -12.92 -7.06
CA VAL A 76 18.09 -13.70 -6.07
C VAL A 76 18.07 -15.15 -6.55
N GLN A 77 18.62 -16.09 -5.78
CA GLN A 77 18.43 -17.50 -6.11
C GLN A 77 16.93 -17.81 -6.07
N GLU A 78 16.39 -18.41 -7.12
CA GLU A 78 14.99 -18.86 -7.21
C GLU A 78 14.62 -19.82 -6.05
N ASN A 79 15.62 -20.53 -5.53
CA ASN A 79 15.53 -21.39 -4.36
C ASN A 79 15.90 -20.70 -3.04
N SER A 80 16.01 -19.37 -3.00
CA SER A 80 16.25 -18.63 -1.75
C SER A 80 15.04 -18.79 -0.85
N GLN A 81 15.15 -19.74 0.07
CA GLN A 81 14.09 -20.10 1.00
C GLN A 81 13.72 -18.98 1.99
N ASN A 82 14.42 -17.84 1.96
CA ASN A 82 14.18 -16.71 2.85
C ASN A 82 14.53 -15.39 2.14
N LEU A 83 13.51 -14.73 1.60
CA LEU A 83 13.60 -13.30 1.26
C LEU A 83 12.89 -12.51 2.34
N ALA A 84 13.48 -11.38 2.75
CA ALA A 84 12.82 -10.46 3.65
C ALA A 84 12.95 -9.02 3.18
N TRP A 85 11.82 -8.32 3.14
CA TRP A 85 11.70 -6.90 2.81
C TRP A 85 11.35 -6.11 4.06
N THR A 86 12.09 -5.04 4.32
CA THR A 86 11.67 -4.02 5.29
C THR A 86 10.97 -2.90 4.54
N LEU A 87 9.77 -2.55 4.97
CA LEU A 87 8.99 -1.47 4.39
C LEU A 87 8.79 -0.35 5.40
N HIS A 88 8.78 0.87 4.91
CA HIS A 88 8.46 2.09 5.65
C HIS A 88 7.10 2.65 5.20
N LYS A 89 6.32 3.19 6.13
CA LYS A 89 5.06 3.88 5.83
C LYS A 89 5.35 5.32 5.41
N GLU A 90 5.22 5.60 4.12
CA GLU A 90 5.24 6.99 3.64
C GLU A 90 3.88 7.65 3.86
N ALA A 91 3.89 8.97 4.07
CA ALA A 91 2.67 9.75 4.08
C ALA A 91 2.04 9.67 2.70
N VAL A 92 0.85 9.05 2.60
CA VAL A 92 0.08 9.05 1.36
C VAL A 92 -0.30 10.50 1.07
N LEU A 93 0.38 11.14 0.13
CA LEU A 93 -0.09 12.37 -0.49
C LEU A 93 -1.34 11.98 -1.26
N LEU A 94 -2.52 12.13 -0.63
CA LEU A 94 -3.79 12.01 -1.33
C LEU A 94 -3.70 12.89 -2.59
N PRO A 95 -4.10 12.40 -3.77
CA PRO A 95 -4.19 13.27 -4.93
C PRO A 95 -5.07 14.45 -4.53
N LYS A 96 -4.54 15.68 -4.70
CA LYS A 96 -5.32 16.91 -4.52
C LYS A 96 -6.62 16.71 -5.28
N GLU A 97 -7.73 16.72 -4.55
CA GLU A 97 -9.08 16.75 -5.09
C GLU A 97 -9.08 17.71 -6.29
N PRO A 98 -9.50 17.28 -7.50
CA PRO A 98 -9.61 18.21 -8.61
C PRO A 98 -10.56 19.32 -8.16
N ALA A 99 -10.05 20.55 -8.13
CA ALA A 99 -10.79 21.71 -7.67
C ALA A 99 -12.22 21.65 -8.22
N ALA A 100 -13.19 21.48 -7.33
CA ALA A 100 -14.60 21.54 -7.69
C ALA A 100 -14.82 22.89 -8.38
N SER A 101 -15.02 22.86 -9.70
CA SER A 101 -15.46 24.02 -10.46
C SER A 101 -16.74 24.53 -9.81
N SER A 102 -16.64 25.63 -9.07
CA SER A 102 -17.79 26.25 -8.43
C SER A 102 -18.82 26.65 -9.49
N PRO A 103 -20.12 26.37 -9.27
CA PRO A 103 -21.17 26.82 -10.17
C PRO A 103 -21.40 28.32 -9.91
N HIS A 104 -20.86 29.19 -10.76
CA HIS A 104 -21.22 30.61 -10.71
C HIS A 104 -22.58 30.80 -11.41
N GLU A 105 -23.62 30.56 -10.63
CA GLU A 105 -24.85 31.36 -10.51
C GLU A 105 -25.02 32.44 -11.60
N ALA A 106 -25.59 32.06 -12.74
CA ALA A 106 -26.10 33.03 -13.71
C ALA A 106 -27.49 33.50 -13.26
N ALA A 107 -27.52 34.46 -12.34
CA ALA A 107 -28.72 35.19 -11.99
C ALA A 107 -28.41 36.68 -11.84
N GLN A 108 -28.64 37.45 -12.90
CA GLN A 108 -29.08 38.84 -12.79
C GLN A 108 -29.67 39.33 -14.13
N SER A 109 -31.00 39.48 -14.12
CA SER A 109 -31.84 40.15 -15.11
C SER A 109 -31.94 41.66 -14.77
N PRO A 110 -32.78 42.46 -15.45
CA PRO A 110 -32.60 43.16 -16.72
C PRO A 110 -32.28 44.68 -16.52
N ARG A 111 -31.86 45.40 -17.57
CA ARG A 111 -31.97 46.87 -17.58
C ARG A 111 -32.60 47.38 -18.88
N GLU A 112 -33.73 48.05 -18.68
CA GLU A 112 -34.48 48.84 -19.66
C GLU A 112 -33.69 50.03 -20.22
N ALA A 113 -34.24 50.51 -21.34
CA ALA A 113 -34.01 51.71 -22.15
C ALA A 113 -33.39 52.96 -21.48
N VAL A 114 -32.71 53.79 -22.30
CA VAL A 114 -33.03 55.23 -22.55
C VAL A 114 -31.98 55.89 -23.50
N GLN A 115 -32.50 56.38 -24.64
CA GLN A 115 -32.18 57.54 -25.51
C GLN A 115 -30.75 58.08 -25.76
N SER A 116 -30.43 58.19 -27.07
CA SER A 116 -29.95 59.30 -27.94
C SER A 116 -29.01 60.41 -27.40
N PRO A 117 -28.19 61.02 -28.28
CA PRO A 117 -28.64 61.99 -29.29
C PRO A 117 -28.41 61.58 -30.76
#